data_AF-A0A8J6KZM5-F1
#
_entry.id   AF-A0A8J6KZM5-F1
#
_cell.length_a   1.000
_cell.length_b   1.000
_cell.length_c   1.000
_cell.angle_alpha   90.00
_cell.angle_beta   90.00
_cell.angle_gamma   90.00
#
_symmetry.space_group_name_H-M   'P 1'
#
loop_
_entity.id
_entity.type
_entity.pdbx_description
1 polymer ?
#
loop_
_entity_poly.entity_id
_entity_poly.type
_entity_poly.pdbx_seq_one_letter_code
_entity_poly.pdbx_strand_id
1 'polypeptide(L)'
;MKLRGACLHSTKRFYGFRQIVMAARLRLEFPVKLTIAKLWNVLRMGDNKDLEAEIHPLKNEDRKPQGNLGNQSKSENLKSKPQQSRLSRCRTVAFFLSLFICLFVVFVVSFIIPCPDRPSSQGMWRLDYNAAVPYDFLATGDVNRDKIQDVLFLYKNTNSSNNFTRSCADEGFSTPCAFVAAVSGANGSVLWERPVAQDTALVKCAVPLTSDSEVSSACILVGRLGSFIAVSLFTGETLWSHSSNLGGNASVLSPLLQVPDVDGDGAPDLLILAREGHEVSGAIYSSSTGYQIGHRDSLGMDGDGGALLHVTRTGAHYILLPCASALCGVSVKGLYERITGRDGQFKEDSYWENMLNSSAHRRLLPSSGAVRYLMNVPGKAGQDVLLVSSEACMLLDGQDLVPKWTLGATQVLRKPVLGYYKPDTLAVVIENGTSIDRQILLLDLSTGSMLWSQHLPSLPGGPPSTSLMTADHRSAFFFWGLHELVSADEMGPQDMQHSLYMFHPTLPGILLELANVTANIVAFDAILFEPSRHAAYVLLTGPASSDMPGLVSVTKHKVRDLVPGSRVVHLGGGSSDSDQAIRDRFSRLRYRSEV
;
A
#
# COMPACT_ATOMS: atom_id res chain seq x y z
N MET A 1 10.46 27.63 37.86
CA MET A 1 10.05 27.10 36.54
C MET A 1 11.23 26.38 35.90
N LYS A 2 11.11 25.07 35.62
CA LYS A 2 12.17 24.29 34.93
C LYS A 2 11.83 24.18 33.45
N LEU A 3 12.69 24.70 32.56
CA LEU A 3 12.67 24.27 31.17
C LEU A 3 13.17 22.82 31.09
N ARG A 4 12.47 21.97 30.33
CA ARG A 4 12.93 20.64 29.92
C ARG A 4 12.97 20.55 28.39
N GLY A 5 14.09 20.05 27.86
CA GLY A 5 14.13 19.25 26.64
C GLY A 5 13.80 19.93 25.30
N ALA A 6 14.65 20.86 24.83
CA ALA A 6 14.64 21.22 23.41
C ALA A 6 15.36 20.15 22.56
N CYS A 7 14.82 19.86 21.38
CA CYS A 7 15.15 18.68 20.55
C CYS A 7 16.63 18.60 20.09
N LEU A 8 17.31 17.49 20.41
CA LEU A 8 18.72 17.25 20.14
C LEU A 8 19.03 16.80 18.68
N HIS A 9 18.43 17.47 17.69
CA HIS A 9 18.72 17.23 16.27
C HIS A 9 18.88 18.50 15.40
N SER A 10 18.73 19.70 15.98
CA SER A 10 19.02 20.96 15.26
C SER A 10 20.52 21.21 15.03
N THR A 11 21.39 20.57 15.80
CA THR A 11 22.86 20.78 15.80
C THR A 11 23.55 20.44 14.47
N LYS A 12 23.02 19.51 13.65
CA LYS A 12 23.61 19.23 12.32
C LYS A 12 23.27 20.27 11.25
N ARG A 13 22.12 20.98 11.32
CA ARG A 13 21.85 22.13 10.43
C ARG A 13 22.62 23.39 10.84
N PHE A 14 22.90 23.55 12.13
CA PHE A 14 23.65 24.70 12.65
C PHE A 14 25.11 24.78 12.18
N TYR A 15 25.76 23.65 11.89
CA TYR A 15 27.16 23.65 11.38
C TYR A 15 27.28 24.21 9.97
N GLY A 16 26.35 23.90 9.06
CA GLY A 16 26.33 24.46 7.71
C GLY A 16 26.11 25.97 7.70
N PHE A 17 25.19 26.46 8.54
CA PHE A 17 24.93 27.90 8.65
C PHE A 17 26.11 28.67 9.28
N ARG A 18 26.83 28.07 10.25
CA ARG A 18 28.07 28.65 10.80
C ARG A 18 29.20 28.76 9.78
N GLN A 19 29.38 27.78 8.88
CA GLN A 19 30.41 27.88 7.83
C GLN A 19 30.11 28.99 6.82
N ILE A 20 28.86 29.15 6.39
CA ILE A 20 28.46 30.23 5.47
C ILE A 20 28.70 31.61 6.12
N VAL A 21 28.37 31.77 7.41
CA VAL A 21 28.57 33.04 8.13
C VAL A 21 30.04 33.32 8.46
N MET A 22 30.89 32.29 8.70
CA MET A 22 32.34 32.51 8.85
C MET A 22 33.04 32.83 7.52
N ALA A 23 32.64 32.21 6.41
CA ALA A 23 33.18 32.53 5.09
C ALA A 23 32.88 33.98 4.68
N ALA A 24 31.71 34.50 5.05
CA ALA A 24 31.33 35.90 4.82
C ALA A 24 32.07 36.92 5.71
N ARG A 25 32.76 36.48 6.79
CA ARG A 25 33.42 37.38 7.76
C ARG A 25 34.93 37.54 7.54
N LEU A 26 35.51 36.87 6.55
CA LEU A 26 36.95 36.86 6.26
C LEU A 26 37.34 37.47 4.89
N ARG A 27 36.40 38.12 4.20
CA ARG A 27 36.68 38.97 3.04
C ARG A 27 35.90 40.27 3.13
N LEU A 28 36.49 41.30 3.76
CA LEU A 28 36.18 42.71 3.54
C LEU A 28 37.19 43.61 4.29
N GLU A 29 38.47 43.50 3.93
CA GLU A 29 39.38 44.64 3.98
C GLU A 29 39.50 45.23 2.55
N PHE A 30 39.62 46.56 2.50
CA PHE A 30 39.60 47.50 1.37
C PHE A 30 40.38 47.11 0.08
N PRO A 31 40.21 47.85 -1.05
CA PRO A 31 39.03 48.54 -1.61
C PRO A 31 38.81 48.20 -3.11
N VAL A 32 37.84 48.83 -3.79
CA VAL A 32 37.99 49.48 -5.13
C VAL A 32 36.66 50.09 -5.59
N LYS A 33 36.67 51.40 -5.88
CA LYS A 33 35.65 52.07 -6.70
C LYS A 33 36.05 51.95 -8.17
N LEU A 34 35.34 51.21 -9.05
CA LEU A 34 35.25 51.54 -10.51
C LEU A 34 34.27 50.73 -11.40
N THR A 35 33.11 50.21 -10.95
CA THR A 35 32.31 49.35 -11.88
C THR A 35 30.77 49.42 -11.81
N ILE A 36 30.18 50.62 -11.69
CA ILE A 36 28.71 50.78 -11.76
C ILE A 36 28.25 51.65 -12.97
N ALA A 37 29.11 52.49 -13.53
CA ALA A 37 28.76 53.38 -14.65
C ALA A 37 28.54 52.69 -16.03
N LYS A 38 28.78 51.38 -16.16
CA LYS A 38 28.67 50.64 -17.44
C LYS A 38 27.44 49.72 -17.58
N LEU A 39 26.73 49.42 -16.50
CA LEU A 39 25.58 48.49 -16.54
C LEU A 39 24.22 49.16 -16.77
N TRP A 40 24.14 50.50 -16.71
CA TRP A 40 22.87 51.22 -16.85
C TRP A 40 22.47 51.54 -18.31
N ASN A 41 23.40 51.39 -19.27
CA ASN A 41 23.17 51.70 -20.70
C ASN A 41 22.80 50.48 -21.56
N VAL A 42 22.71 49.26 -21.02
CA VAL A 42 22.52 48.03 -21.81
C VAL A 42 21.08 47.48 -21.75
N LEU A 43 20.27 47.92 -20.78
CA LEU A 43 18.87 47.45 -20.60
C LEU A 43 17.81 48.46 -21.09
N ARG A 44 18.10 49.16 -22.20
CA ARG A 44 17.12 50.05 -22.87
C ARG A 44 17.19 49.91 -24.40
N MET A 45 16.96 48.70 -24.91
CA MET A 45 16.56 48.43 -26.31
C MET A 45 16.04 47.00 -26.45
N GLY A 46 14.97 46.81 -27.22
CA GLY A 46 14.14 45.58 -27.25
C GLY A 46 13.11 45.59 -26.11
N ASP A 47 11.80 45.42 -26.33
CA ASP A 47 11.12 44.85 -27.51
C ASP A 47 9.81 45.60 -27.84
N ASN A 48 9.30 45.45 -29.05
CA ASN A 48 8.05 46.08 -29.50
C ASN A 48 7.41 45.29 -30.66
N LYS A 49 6.25 44.66 -30.42
CA LYS A 49 5.01 44.86 -31.22
C LYS A 49 3.84 43.91 -30.86
N ASP A 50 2.66 44.53 -30.81
CA ASP A 50 1.36 44.13 -31.37
C ASP A 50 0.73 42.74 -31.04
N LEU A 51 -0.41 42.78 -30.34
CA LEU A 51 -1.65 42.14 -30.81
C LEU A 51 -2.88 42.88 -30.24
N GLU A 52 -3.91 43.09 -31.06
CA GLU A 52 -5.14 43.86 -30.74
C GLU A 52 -6.35 42.95 -30.41
N ALA A 53 -7.27 43.46 -29.58
CA ALA A 53 -8.75 43.34 -29.68
C ALA A 53 -9.38 44.18 -28.54
N GLU A 54 -9.95 45.37 -28.78
CA GLU A 54 -11.36 45.62 -29.16
C GLU A 54 -12.36 45.24 -28.04
N ILE A 55 -13.03 46.18 -27.35
CA ILE A 55 -14.44 46.64 -27.48
C ILE A 55 -14.75 47.40 -26.16
N HIS A 56 -15.50 48.51 -25.99
CA HIS A 56 -16.11 49.58 -26.82
C HIS A 56 -16.30 50.84 -25.93
N PRO A 57 -16.44 52.07 -26.49
CA PRO A 57 -16.71 53.31 -25.73
C PRO A 57 -18.19 53.78 -25.76
N LEU A 58 -18.58 54.67 -24.82
CA LEU A 58 -19.73 55.63 -24.78
C LEU A 58 -20.01 55.98 -23.28
N LYS A 59 -20.48 57.16 -22.82
CA LYS A 59 -21.12 58.35 -23.44
C LYS A 59 -20.99 59.59 -22.50
N ASN A 60 -21.04 60.80 -23.05
CA ASN A 60 -21.07 62.09 -22.33
C ASN A 60 -22.37 62.32 -21.50
N GLU A 61 -22.31 63.28 -20.56
CA GLU A 61 -23.19 64.46 -20.54
C GLU A 61 -22.58 65.58 -19.67
N ASP A 62 -22.57 66.81 -20.18
CA ASP A 62 -22.10 68.03 -19.52
C ASP A 62 -23.23 68.70 -18.72
N ARG A 63 -22.94 69.28 -17.54
CA ARG A 63 -23.74 70.41 -17.04
C ARG A 63 -22.99 71.38 -16.12
N LYS A 64 -22.51 72.47 -16.73
CA LYS A 64 -22.12 73.77 -16.13
C LYS A 64 -23.36 74.63 -15.80
N PRO A 65 -23.24 75.85 -15.23
CA PRO A 65 -22.32 76.35 -14.18
C PRO A 65 -23.04 77.28 -13.14
N GLN A 66 -22.28 78.03 -12.31
CA GLN A 66 -22.32 79.52 -12.17
C GLN A 66 -22.33 80.09 -10.72
N GLY A 67 -21.56 81.18 -10.51
CA GLY A 67 -21.41 81.95 -9.25
C GLY A 67 -19.97 81.92 -8.71
N ASN A 68 -19.00 82.71 -9.18
CA ASN A 68 -18.84 84.19 -9.07
C ASN A 68 -19.13 84.72 -7.64
N LEU A 69 -18.31 85.58 -7.00
CA LEU A 69 -17.21 86.45 -7.45
C LEU A 69 -16.32 86.84 -6.24
N GLY A 70 -15.02 87.17 -6.41
CA GLY A 70 -14.20 87.72 -5.31
C GLY A 70 -12.73 87.95 -5.64
N ASN A 71 -12.27 89.20 -5.65
CA ASN A 71 -10.96 89.64 -6.15
C ASN A 71 -9.88 89.82 -5.06
N GLN A 72 -8.60 89.71 -5.48
CA GLN A 72 -7.39 90.45 -5.04
C GLN A 72 -7.13 90.63 -3.52
N SER A 73 -5.93 90.36 -2.98
CA SER A 73 -4.75 91.21 -3.23
C SER A 73 -3.38 90.64 -2.78
N LYS A 74 -2.32 91.04 -3.51
CA LYS A 74 -0.88 91.08 -3.17
C LYS A 74 -0.45 90.80 -1.70
N SER A 75 0.59 89.98 -1.52
CA SER A 75 1.99 90.45 -1.42
C SER A 75 2.98 89.26 -1.31
N GLU A 76 4.28 89.52 -1.41
CA GLU A 76 5.28 88.54 -1.82
C GLU A 76 6.15 87.93 -0.69
N ASN A 77 6.70 86.75 -1.03
CA ASN A 77 8.05 86.27 -0.75
C ASN A 77 8.45 85.57 0.58
N LEU A 78 8.91 84.32 0.37
CA LEU A 78 9.95 83.56 1.07
C LEU A 78 9.76 83.18 2.56
N LYS A 79 9.39 81.90 2.77
CA LYS A 79 10.40 80.85 3.00
C LYS A 79 9.84 79.43 2.89
N SER A 80 10.35 78.67 1.92
CA SER A 80 10.08 77.25 1.73
C SER A 80 10.74 76.37 2.81
N LYS A 81 10.01 75.39 3.35
CA LYS A 81 10.57 74.13 3.86
C LYS A 81 9.76 72.93 3.32
N PRO A 82 10.38 71.81 2.89
CA PRO A 82 9.68 70.83 2.07
C PRO A 82 8.89 69.81 2.89
N GLN A 83 7.58 69.70 2.63
CA GLN A 83 6.72 68.63 3.17
C GLN A 83 7.09 67.21 2.68
N GLN A 84 7.93 67.09 1.65
CA GLN A 84 8.32 65.81 1.03
C GLN A 84 9.12 64.87 1.95
N SER A 85 9.72 65.37 3.03
CA SER A 85 10.54 64.56 3.96
C SER A 85 9.75 63.57 4.83
N ARG A 86 8.45 63.80 5.07
CA ARG A 86 7.62 62.93 5.93
C ARG A 86 7.03 61.73 5.19
N LEU A 87 6.57 61.91 3.95
CA LEU A 87 5.96 60.83 3.15
C LEU A 87 6.94 59.70 2.80
N SER A 88 8.22 60.03 2.57
CA SER A 88 9.29 59.04 2.42
C SER A 88 9.44 58.19 3.70
N ARG A 89 9.50 58.83 4.87
CA ARG A 89 9.73 58.15 6.15
C ARG A 89 8.57 57.23 6.54
N CYS A 90 7.32 57.63 6.29
CA CYS A 90 6.15 56.76 6.52
C CYS A 90 6.16 55.50 5.64
N ARG A 91 6.56 55.61 4.36
CA ARG A 91 6.70 54.45 3.46
C ARG A 91 7.82 53.50 3.93
N THR A 92 8.95 54.04 4.36
CA THR A 92 10.06 53.25 4.94
C THR A 92 9.63 52.54 6.22
N VAL A 93 8.91 53.21 7.13
CA VAL A 93 8.38 52.59 8.36
C VAL A 93 7.37 51.50 8.04
N ALA A 94 6.45 51.71 7.09
CA ALA A 94 5.48 50.69 6.66
C ALA A 94 6.18 49.45 6.06
N PHE A 95 7.24 49.64 5.27
CA PHE A 95 8.04 48.55 4.73
C PHE A 95 8.74 47.74 5.82
N PHE A 96 9.42 48.40 6.77
CA PHE A 96 10.06 47.70 7.89
C PHE A 96 9.06 47.04 8.84
N LEU A 97 7.88 47.64 9.05
CA LEU A 97 6.80 47.03 9.83
C LEU A 97 6.28 45.76 9.14
N SER A 98 6.04 45.81 7.83
CA SER A 98 5.62 44.65 7.03
C SER A 98 6.66 43.53 7.06
N LEU A 99 7.96 43.87 6.91
CA LEU A 99 9.06 42.91 6.99
C LEU A 99 9.18 42.30 8.40
N PHE A 100 9.04 43.13 9.45
CA PHE A 100 9.02 42.65 10.84
C PHE A 100 7.83 41.72 11.12
N ILE A 101 6.62 42.06 10.64
CA ILE A 101 5.43 41.20 10.75
C ILE A 101 5.66 39.88 10.00
N CYS A 102 6.24 39.91 8.79
CA CYS A 102 6.56 38.70 8.03
C CYS A 102 7.55 37.79 8.79
N LEU A 103 8.66 38.35 9.30
CA LEU A 103 9.63 37.61 10.11
C LEU A 103 9.02 37.11 11.43
N PHE A 104 8.15 37.90 12.05
CA PHE A 104 7.45 37.51 13.27
C PHE A 104 6.47 36.36 13.01
N VAL A 105 5.70 36.38 11.92
CA VAL A 105 4.83 35.27 11.52
C VAL A 105 5.65 34.00 11.24
N VAL A 106 6.77 34.10 10.51
CA VAL A 106 7.67 32.94 10.29
C VAL A 106 8.23 32.42 11.62
N PHE A 107 8.59 33.31 12.55
CA PHE A 107 9.06 32.94 13.89
C PHE A 107 7.96 32.25 14.72
N VAL A 108 6.74 32.81 14.75
CA VAL A 108 5.57 32.21 15.41
C VAL A 108 5.27 30.82 14.86
N VAL A 109 5.24 30.66 13.53
CA VAL A 109 5.02 29.36 12.87
C VAL A 109 6.16 28.38 13.11
N SER A 110 7.40 28.84 13.32
CA SER A 110 8.56 27.98 13.55
C SER A 110 8.82 27.61 15.02
N PHE A 111 8.33 28.41 15.98
CA PHE A 111 8.69 28.30 17.40
C PHE A 111 7.51 28.33 18.38
N ILE A 112 6.35 28.88 18.00
CA ILE A 112 5.16 28.99 18.87
C ILE A 112 4.08 27.99 18.48
N ILE A 113 3.96 27.62 17.20
CA ILE A 113 3.25 26.40 16.82
C ILE A 113 4.17 25.22 17.18
N PRO A 114 3.89 24.45 18.24
CA PRO A 114 4.61 23.20 18.42
C PRO A 114 4.35 22.34 17.20
N CYS A 115 5.38 21.70 16.65
CA CYS A 115 5.15 20.50 15.86
C CYS A 115 4.26 19.59 16.72
N PRO A 116 3.10 19.11 16.22
CA PRO A 116 2.27 18.20 17.01
C PRO A 116 3.16 17.05 17.46
N ASP A 117 3.07 16.67 18.75
CA ASP A 117 3.88 15.61 19.33
C ASP A 117 3.65 14.34 18.52
N ARG A 118 4.60 14.06 17.62
CA ARG A 118 4.46 12.95 16.67
C ARG A 118 4.67 11.67 17.45
N PRO A 119 3.75 10.68 17.38
CA PRO A 119 3.99 9.38 17.98
C PRO A 119 5.33 8.85 17.45
N SER A 120 6.27 8.64 18.36
CA SER A 120 7.58 8.13 18.00
C SER A 120 7.44 6.65 17.70
N SER A 121 7.19 6.29 16.43
CA SER A 121 7.20 4.88 16.02
C SER A 121 8.51 4.24 16.47
N GLN A 122 8.40 3.27 17.36
CA GLN A 122 9.50 2.41 17.76
C GLN A 122 10.01 1.67 16.52
N GLY A 123 11.33 1.49 16.43
CA GLY A 123 11.96 0.79 15.31
C GLY A 123 11.74 -0.73 15.36
N MET A 124 11.52 -1.27 16.56
CA MET A 124 11.23 -2.68 16.80
C MET A 124 10.25 -2.81 17.97
N TRP A 125 9.28 -3.72 17.86
CA TRP A 125 8.47 -4.21 18.96
C TRP A 125 8.08 -5.68 18.75
N ARG A 126 7.72 -6.36 19.84
CA ARG A 126 7.26 -7.75 19.86
C ARG A 126 6.08 -7.89 20.82
N LEU A 127 5.07 -8.64 20.39
CA LEU A 127 3.93 -9.06 21.21
C LEU A 127 3.84 -10.58 21.16
N ASP A 128 3.68 -11.21 22.33
CA ASP A 128 3.72 -12.66 22.53
C ASP A 128 2.42 -13.18 23.17
N TYR A 129 1.83 -14.19 22.56
CA TYR A 129 0.62 -14.90 23.01
C TYR A 129 0.97 -16.35 23.36
N ASN A 130 0.78 -16.71 24.62
CA ASN A 130 1.02 -18.08 25.10
C ASN A 130 -0.22 -18.95 24.90
N ALA A 131 0.00 -20.26 24.68
CA ALA A 131 -1.03 -21.26 24.44
C ALA A 131 -2.02 -20.88 23.32
N ALA A 132 -1.50 -20.28 22.25
CA ALA A 132 -2.25 -19.83 21.09
C ALA A 132 -1.87 -20.61 19.82
N VAL A 133 -2.76 -20.58 18.83
CA VAL A 133 -2.52 -21.05 17.45
C VAL A 133 -2.72 -19.87 16.51
N PRO A 134 -1.81 -19.56 15.58
CA PRO A 134 -1.97 -18.48 14.63
C PRO A 134 -2.79 -18.94 13.41
N TYR A 135 -3.52 -18.01 12.78
CA TYR A 135 -4.04 -18.22 11.43
C TYR A 135 -3.10 -17.53 10.43
N ASP A 136 -3.03 -18.04 9.19
CA ASP A 136 -2.35 -17.35 8.08
C ASP A 136 -3.19 -16.15 7.62
N PHE A 137 -3.13 -15.09 8.41
CA PHE A 137 -3.71 -13.80 8.09
C PHE A 137 -2.92 -12.67 8.73
N LEU A 138 -2.55 -11.71 7.90
CA LEU A 138 -1.92 -10.46 8.29
C LEU A 138 -2.51 -9.35 7.41
N ALA A 139 -2.97 -8.27 8.03
CA ALA A 139 -3.43 -7.06 7.35
C ALA A 139 -2.88 -5.83 8.07
N THR A 140 -2.86 -4.70 7.38
CA THR A 140 -2.41 -3.43 7.95
C THR A 140 -3.37 -2.29 7.58
N GLY A 141 -3.53 -1.32 8.48
CA GLY A 141 -4.46 -0.20 8.32
C GLY A 141 -4.31 0.79 9.47
N ASP A 142 -4.52 2.09 9.24
CA ASP A 142 -4.49 3.13 10.27
C ASP A 142 -5.75 3.05 11.17
N VAL A 143 -5.67 2.25 12.24
CA VAL A 143 -6.81 1.90 13.12
C VAL A 143 -7.09 3.00 14.12
N ASN A 144 -6.04 3.60 14.69
CA ASN A 144 -6.17 4.66 15.69
C ASN A 144 -6.24 6.09 15.07
N ARG A 145 -6.07 6.22 13.74
CA ARG A 145 -6.04 7.48 12.97
C ARG A 145 -4.86 8.39 13.31
N ASP A 146 -3.73 7.82 13.73
CA ASP A 146 -2.49 8.54 14.04
C ASP A 146 -1.56 8.73 12.81
N LYS A 147 -1.95 8.19 11.65
CA LYS A 147 -1.22 8.19 10.35
C LYS A 147 -0.05 7.22 10.29
N ILE A 148 0.05 6.29 11.23
CA ILE A 148 0.90 5.10 11.18
C ILE A 148 -0.01 3.90 10.89
N GLN A 149 0.41 3.03 9.96
CA GLN A 149 -0.32 1.77 9.73
C GLN A 149 -0.24 0.89 10.98
N ASP A 150 -1.36 0.42 11.49
CA ASP A 150 -1.44 -0.58 12.55
C ASP A 150 -1.52 -2.00 11.96
N VAL A 151 -1.33 -3.03 12.79
CA VAL A 151 -1.27 -4.43 12.37
C VAL A 151 -2.50 -5.18 12.87
N LEU A 152 -3.16 -5.93 11.98
CA LEU A 152 -4.23 -6.85 12.31
C LEU A 152 -3.81 -8.29 11.97
N PHE A 153 -4.09 -9.22 12.87
CA PHE A 153 -3.82 -10.65 12.70
C PHE A 153 -4.87 -11.48 13.44
N LEU A 154 -4.90 -12.78 13.14
CA LEU A 154 -5.80 -13.73 13.81
C LEU A 154 -5.01 -14.80 14.57
N TYR A 155 -5.57 -15.21 15.70
CA TYR A 155 -5.11 -16.36 16.47
C TYR A 155 -6.29 -17.03 17.19
N LYS A 156 -6.13 -18.29 17.56
CA LYS A 156 -7.07 -19.08 18.37
C LYS A 156 -6.46 -19.26 19.76
N ASN A 157 -7.25 -19.07 20.81
CA ASN A 157 -6.77 -19.24 22.19
C ASN A 157 -7.88 -19.77 23.11
N THR A 158 -7.47 -20.36 24.22
CA THR A 158 -8.33 -20.80 25.32
C THR A 158 -8.76 -19.66 26.24
N ASN A 159 -7.96 -18.61 26.38
CA ASN A 159 -8.32 -17.39 27.11
C ASN A 159 -7.93 -16.15 26.30
N SER A 160 -8.64 -15.03 26.52
CA SER A 160 -8.16 -13.73 26.06
C SER A 160 -6.85 -13.38 26.78
N SER A 161 -6.08 -12.44 26.23
CA SER A 161 -5.01 -11.85 27.03
C SER A 161 -5.62 -11.19 28.27
N ASN A 162 -4.95 -11.31 29.44
CA ASN A 162 -5.48 -10.92 30.76
C ASN A 162 -5.96 -9.45 30.91
N ASN A 163 -5.85 -8.63 29.86
CA ASN A 163 -6.19 -7.22 29.83
C ASN A 163 -7.53 -6.89 29.15
N PHE A 164 -8.20 -7.83 28.45
CA PHE A 164 -9.45 -7.55 27.73
C PHE A 164 -10.67 -8.33 28.25
N THR A 165 -11.77 -7.60 28.43
CA THR A 165 -12.97 -7.97 29.19
C THR A 165 -14.00 -8.82 28.44
N ARG A 166 -13.70 -9.37 27.26
CA ARG A 166 -14.61 -10.28 26.53
C ARG A 166 -13.94 -11.62 26.26
N SER A 167 -14.57 -12.68 26.76
CA SER A 167 -14.19 -14.08 26.57
C SER A 167 -14.96 -14.71 25.41
N CYS A 168 -14.55 -15.92 25.00
CA CYS A 168 -15.30 -16.71 24.01
C CYS A 168 -16.79 -16.87 24.40
N ALA A 169 -17.06 -17.10 25.70
CA ALA A 169 -18.41 -17.36 26.20
C ALA A 169 -19.31 -16.12 26.16
N ASP A 170 -18.76 -14.92 26.31
CA ASP A 170 -19.52 -13.66 26.27
C ASP A 170 -20.09 -13.37 24.86
N GLU A 171 -19.40 -13.84 23.82
CA GLU A 171 -19.84 -13.78 22.42
C GLU A 171 -20.50 -15.12 21.96
N GLY A 172 -20.77 -16.04 22.89
CA GLY A 172 -21.49 -17.30 22.63
C GLY A 172 -20.68 -18.45 22.02
N PHE A 173 -19.36 -18.35 21.93
CA PHE A 173 -18.48 -19.40 21.40
C PHE A 173 -17.99 -20.36 22.49
N SER A 174 -17.73 -21.62 22.12
CA SER A 174 -17.04 -22.56 23.01
C SER A 174 -15.53 -22.35 22.99
N THR A 175 -14.89 -22.50 24.14
CA THR A 175 -13.44 -22.37 24.29
C THR A 175 -12.72 -23.63 23.79
N PRO A 176 -11.64 -23.53 22.97
CA PRO A 176 -11.02 -22.33 22.42
C PRO A 176 -11.71 -21.77 21.17
N CYS A 177 -11.75 -20.45 21.05
CA CYS A 177 -12.30 -19.72 19.90
C CYS A 177 -11.23 -18.87 19.20
N ALA A 178 -11.55 -18.40 18.00
CA ALA A 178 -10.74 -17.48 17.21
C ALA A 178 -10.94 -16.02 17.67
N PHE A 179 -9.84 -15.28 17.73
CA PHE A 179 -9.76 -13.87 18.07
C PHE A 179 -9.15 -13.09 16.90
N VAL A 180 -9.62 -11.85 16.70
CA VAL A 180 -8.92 -10.81 15.94
C VAL A 180 -8.33 -9.82 16.93
N ALA A 181 -7.09 -9.43 16.72
CA ALA A 181 -6.46 -8.34 17.44
C ALA A 181 -5.93 -7.28 16.46
N ALA A 182 -6.12 -6.01 16.80
CA ALA A 182 -5.46 -4.88 16.18
C ALA A 182 -4.40 -4.33 17.16
N VAL A 183 -3.19 -4.10 16.66
CA VAL A 183 -2.02 -3.75 17.46
C VAL A 183 -1.31 -2.56 16.83
N SER A 184 -1.01 -1.55 17.64
CA SER A 184 -0.49 -0.29 17.10
C SER A 184 0.87 -0.47 16.45
N GLY A 185 0.98 0.00 15.22
CA GLY A 185 2.22 0.01 14.47
C GLY A 185 3.30 0.84 15.16
N ALA A 186 2.92 1.86 15.91
CA ALA A 186 3.85 2.76 16.59
C ALA A 186 4.66 2.07 17.70
N ASN A 187 4.07 1.16 18.48
CA ASN A 187 4.67 0.68 19.74
C ASN A 187 4.32 -0.77 20.14
N GLY A 188 3.50 -1.49 19.37
CA GLY A 188 3.07 -2.84 19.71
C GLY A 188 1.98 -2.93 20.78
N SER A 189 1.34 -1.83 21.19
CA SER A 189 0.22 -1.87 22.14
C SER A 189 -1.06 -2.36 21.45
N VAL A 190 -1.73 -3.35 22.02
CA VAL A 190 -3.04 -3.81 21.54
C VAL A 190 -4.04 -2.66 21.63
N LEU A 191 -4.67 -2.33 20.50
CA LEU A 191 -5.70 -1.31 20.36
C LEU A 191 -7.07 -1.88 20.72
N TRP A 192 -7.39 -3.07 20.19
CA TRP A 192 -8.57 -3.86 20.53
C TRP A 192 -8.33 -5.35 20.24
N GLU A 193 -9.03 -6.21 20.97
CA GLU A 193 -8.98 -7.67 20.88
C GLU A 193 -10.39 -8.22 21.10
N ARG A 194 -10.87 -9.09 20.19
CA ARG A 194 -12.26 -9.55 20.15
C ARG A 194 -12.39 -11.02 19.72
N PRO A 195 -13.22 -11.84 20.39
CA PRO A 195 -13.65 -13.14 19.86
C PRO A 195 -14.50 -12.94 18.61
N VAL A 196 -14.34 -13.79 17.60
CA VAL A 196 -15.02 -13.62 16.29
C VAL A 196 -15.68 -14.89 15.73
N ALA A 197 -15.15 -16.07 16.02
CA ALA A 197 -15.66 -17.32 15.48
C ALA A 197 -15.23 -18.52 16.32
N GLN A 198 -15.94 -19.63 16.20
CA GLN A 198 -15.49 -20.91 16.76
C GLN A 198 -14.20 -21.41 16.09
N ASP A 199 -14.13 -21.27 14.76
CA ASP A 199 -12.94 -21.54 13.95
C ASP A 199 -13.04 -20.79 12.62
N THR A 200 -12.00 -20.05 12.22
CA THR A 200 -12.02 -19.21 11.02
C THR A 200 -11.66 -20.02 9.76
N ALA A 201 -12.40 -19.81 8.67
CA ALA A 201 -12.10 -20.30 7.34
C ALA A 201 -11.42 -19.22 6.48
N LEU A 202 -12.04 -18.05 6.40
CA LEU A 202 -11.59 -16.92 5.58
C LEU A 202 -11.81 -15.59 6.32
N VAL A 203 -11.02 -14.58 5.94
CA VAL A 203 -11.13 -13.21 6.43
C VAL A 203 -10.73 -12.25 5.33
N LYS A 204 -11.42 -11.12 5.22
CA LYS A 204 -11.10 -10.00 4.33
C LYS A 204 -11.40 -8.68 5.03
N CYS A 205 -10.38 -7.85 5.17
CA CYS A 205 -10.53 -6.48 5.66
C CYS A 205 -10.59 -5.49 4.51
N ALA A 206 -11.63 -4.66 4.49
CA ALA A 206 -11.70 -3.47 3.64
C ALA A 206 -10.93 -2.34 4.32
N VAL A 207 -9.63 -2.25 4.03
CA VAL A 207 -8.76 -1.16 4.50
C VAL A 207 -8.91 0.03 3.53
N PRO A 208 -9.21 1.24 4.01
CA PRO A 208 -9.38 2.39 3.13
C PRO A 208 -8.03 2.84 2.56
N LEU A 209 -7.93 2.92 1.23
CA LEU A 209 -6.71 3.37 0.53
C LEU A 209 -6.36 4.84 0.80
N THR A 210 -7.31 5.63 1.32
CA THR A 210 -7.19 7.06 1.58
C THR A 210 -7.92 7.43 2.87
N SER A 211 -7.35 8.34 3.69
CA SER A 211 -7.94 8.74 4.99
C SER A 211 -9.28 9.49 4.91
N ASP A 212 -9.67 9.92 3.72
CA ASP A 212 -10.73 10.92 3.52
C ASP A 212 -12.04 10.30 2.98
N SER A 213 -12.10 8.98 2.80
CA SER A 213 -13.33 8.28 2.44
C SER A 213 -14.06 7.74 3.68
N GLU A 214 -15.27 8.25 3.96
CA GLU A 214 -16.16 7.77 5.05
C GLU A 214 -16.75 6.35 4.79
N VAL A 215 -16.07 5.51 4.01
CA VAL A 215 -16.50 4.13 3.77
C VAL A 215 -16.20 3.31 5.03
N SER A 216 -17.26 2.79 5.65
CA SER A 216 -17.22 1.93 6.84
C SER A 216 -16.20 0.79 6.67
N SER A 217 -15.02 0.98 7.25
CA SER A 217 -13.92 0.04 7.11
C SER A 217 -14.16 -1.14 8.03
N ALA A 218 -14.47 -2.30 7.45
CA ALA A 218 -14.86 -3.51 8.15
C ALA A 218 -13.98 -4.70 7.77
N CYS A 219 -13.76 -5.60 8.73
CA CYS A 219 -13.24 -6.93 8.47
C CYS A 219 -14.39 -7.93 8.49
N ILE A 220 -14.64 -8.58 7.36
CA ILE A 220 -15.59 -9.70 7.28
C ILE A 220 -14.84 -11.00 7.50
N LEU A 221 -15.37 -11.84 8.36
CA LEU A 221 -14.85 -13.16 8.66
C LEU A 221 -15.91 -14.23 8.42
N VAL A 222 -15.45 -15.35 7.91
CA VAL A 222 -16.25 -16.53 7.60
C VAL A 222 -15.69 -17.70 8.40
N GLY A 223 -16.49 -18.23 9.32
CA GLY A 223 -16.14 -19.41 10.10
C GLY A 223 -16.37 -20.70 9.31
N ARG A 224 -15.64 -21.76 9.66
CA ARG A 224 -15.74 -23.07 8.98
C ARG A 224 -17.12 -23.70 9.06
N LEU A 225 -17.90 -23.36 10.09
CA LEU A 225 -19.28 -23.82 10.29
C LEU A 225 -20.32 -22.84 9.70
N GLY A 226 -19.91 -21.94 8.80
CA GLY A 226 -20.81 -21.00 8.13
C GLY A 226 -21.27 -19.83 9.00
N SER A 227 -20.59 -19.52 10.11
CA SER A 227 -20.80 -18.27 10.85
C SER A 227 -20.21 -17.08 10.08
N PHE A 228 -20.98 -16.02 9.96
CA PHE A 228 -20.64 -14.79 9.25
C PHE A 228 -20.62 -13.62 10.21
N ILE A 229 -19.51 -12.90 10.29
CA ILE A 229 -19.38 -11.75 11.17
C ILE A 229 -18.62 -10.63 10.47
N ALA A 230 -19.07 -9.39 10.66
CA ALA A 230 -18.29 -8.20 10.34
C ALA A 230 -17.93 -7.48 11.63
N VAL A 231 -16.64 -7.14 11.77
CA VAL A 231 -16.13 -6.31 12.85
C VAL A 231 -15.59 -4.99 12.30
N SER A 232 -15.85 -3.90 13.03
CA SER A 232 -15.29 -2.57 12.74
C SER A 232 -13.77 -2.59 12.81
N LEU A 233 -13.09 -2.16 11.75
CA LEU A 233 -11.62 -2.06 11.72
C LEU A 233 -11.10 -1.13 12.83
N PHE A 234 -11.84 -0.07 13.15
CA PHE A 234 -11.42 0.99 14.08
C PHE A 234 -11.65 0.64 15.56
N THR A 235 -12.63 -0.21 15.87
CA THR A 235 -13.08 -0.45 17.26
C THR A 235 -13.15 -1.92 17.67
N GLY A 236 -13.08 -2.84 16.71
CA GLY A 236 -13.33 -4.27 16.92
C GLY A 236 -14.79 -4.64 17.19
N GLU A 237 -15.70 -3.67 17.38
CA GLU A 237 -17.10 -3.98 17.65
C GLU A 237 -17.77 -4.67 16.46
N THR A 238 -18.56 -5.69 16.78
CA THR A 238 -19.38 -6.44 15.83
C THR A 238 -20.42 -5.52 15.20
N LEU A 239 -20.35 -5.34 13.89
CA LEU A 239 -21.31 -4.57 13.10
C LEU A 239 -22.56 -5.41 12.82
N TRP A 240 -22.35 -6.67 12.46
CA TRP A 240 -23.40 -7.68 12.28
C TRP A 240 -22.82 -9.08 12.46
N SER A 241 -23.68 -10.03 12.81
CA SER A 241 -23.34 -11.45 12.93
C SER A 241 -24.55 -12.30 12.52
N HIS A 242 -24.34 -13.25 11.62
CA HIS A 242 -25.36 -14.14 11.06
C HIS A 242 -24.84 -15.58 10.97
N SER A 243 -25.74 -16.55 11.09
CA SER A 243 -25.47 -17.94 10.67
C SER A 243 -25.94 -18.13 9.23
N SER A 244 -25.04 -18.52 8.33
CA SER A 244 -25.46 -18.95 6.99
C SER A 244 -25.92 -20.41 6.98
N ASN A 245 -26.82 -20.70 6.06
CA ASN A 245 -27.14 -22.07 5.65
C ASN A 245 -26.28 -22.46 4.43
N LEU A 246 -24.95 -22.43 4.58
CA LEU A 246 -24.03 -22.90 3.55
C LEU A 246 -24.17 -24.41 3.24
N GLY A 247 -24.87 -25.16 4.08
CA GLY A 247 -25.01 -26.62 3.97
C GLY A 247 -23.87 -27.33 4.70
N GLY A 248 -24.20 -28.35 5.50
CA GLY A 248 -23.25 -28.97 6.44
C GLY A 248 -22.03 -29.65 5.81
N ASN A 249 -22.05 -29.86 4.49
CA ASN A 249 -20.99 -30.52 3.72
C ASN A 249 -20.25 -29.56 2.77
N ALA A 250 -20.60 -28.26 2.73
CA ALA A 250 -20.01 -27.31 1.79
C ALA A 250 -18.73 -26.68 2.34
N SER A 251 -17.72 -26.54 1.48
CA SER A 251 -16.47 -25.83 1.78
C SER A 251 -16.45 -24.46 1.10
N VAL A 252 -16.10 -23.41 1.85
CA VAL A 252 -15.99 -22.05 1.31
C VAL A 252 -14.68 -21.91 0.55
N LEU A 253 -14.74 -21.43 -0.69
CA LEU A 253 -13.57 -21.23 -1.55
C LEU A 253 -12.94 -19.85 -1.29
N SER A 254 -11.61 -19.82 -1.28
CA SER A 254 -10.84 -18.57 -1.24
C SER A 254 -10.65 -17.98 -2.65
N PRO A 255 -10.44 -16.66 -2.81
CA PRO A 255 -10.65 -15.60 -1.82
C PRO A 255 -12.12 -15.12 -1.77
N LEU A 256 -12.46 -14.33 -0.76
CA LEU A 256 -13.73 -13.60 -0.74
C LEU A 256 -13.72 -12.49 -1.81
N LEU A 257 -14.68 -12.53 -2.74
CA LEU A 257 -14.79 -11.56 -3.82
C LEU A 257 -15.66 -10.38 -3.37
N GLN A 258 -15.23 -9.15 -3.70
CA GLN A 258 -16.07 -7.95 -3.56
C GLN A 258 -16.63 -7.66 -4.94
N VAL A 259 -17.95 -7.62 -5.07
CA VAL A 259 -18.68 -7.22 -6.28
C VAL A 259 -19.13 -5.75 -6.14
N PRO A 260 -19.52 -5.06 -7.23
CA PRO A 260 -20.14 -3.75 -7.11
C PRO A 260 -21.44 -3.84 -6.30
N ASP A 261 -21.90 -2.71 -5.76
CA ASP A 261 -23.19 -2.55 -5.06
C ASP A 261 -24.35 -3.26 -5.80
N VAL A 262 -25.05 -4.14 -5.08
CA VAL A 262 -26.11 -5.02 -5.59
C VAL A 262 -27.48 -4.70 -4.98
N ASP A 263 -27.53 -4.23 -3.72
CA ASP A 263 -28.78 -3.88 -3.02
C ASP A 263 -29.15 -2.38 -3.09
N GLY A 264 -28.22 -1.53 -3.52
CA GLY A 264 -28.40 -0.09 -3.72
C GLY A 264 -28.03 0.77 -2.50
N ASP A 265 -27.30 0.23 -1.52
CA ASP A 265 -26.89 0.95 -0.31
C ASP A 265 -25.66 1.86 -0.46
N GLY A 266 -24.96 1.78 -1.60
CA GLY A 266 -23.75 2.54 -1.91
C GLY A 266 -22.43 1.87 -1.53
N ALA A 267 -22.43 0.66 -0.97
CA ALA A 267 -21.26 -0.13 -0.61
C ALA A 267 -21.05 -1.33 -1.57
N PRO A 268 -19.80 -1.77 -1.81
CA PRO A 268 -19.54 -2.96 -2.61
C PRO A 268 -19.85 -4.24 -1.84
N ASP A 269 -20.67 -5.12 -2.42
CA ASP A 269 -21.13 -6.35 -1.78
C ASP A 269 -20.16 -7.52 -1.89
N LEU A 270 -20.50 -8.63 -1.25
CA LEU A 270 -19.65 -9.81 -1.12
C LEU A 270 -20.21 -10.98 -1.91
N LEU A 271 -19.43 -11.49 -2.86
CA LEU A 271 -19.70 -12.78 -3.49
C LEU A 271 -18.90 -13.86 -2.79
N ILE A 272 -19.63 -14.89 -2.36
CA ILE A 272 -19.09 -16.04 -1.65
C ILE A 272 -19.33 -17.28 -2.49
N LEU A 273 -18.26 -18.04 -2.68
CA LEU A 273 -18.28 -19.27 -3.45
C LEU A 273 -18.13 -20.45 -2.50
N ALA A 274 -19.00 -21.44 -2.65
CA ALA A 274 -19.01 -22.64 -1.84
C ALA A 274 -19.09 -23.87 -2.74
N ARG A 275 -18.24 -24.88 -2.47
CA ARG A 275 -18.25 -26.16 -3.15
C ARG A 275 -18.94 -27.22 -2.30
N GLU A 276 -19.85 -27.95 -2.90
CA GLU A 276 -20.52 -29.11 -2.31
C GLU A 276 -20.32 -30.32 -3.22
N GLY A 277 -19.52 -31.29 -2.76
CA GLY A 277 -19.00 -32.36 -3.64
C GLY A 277 -18.12 -31.79 -4.75
N HIS A 278 -18.57 -31.92 -6.00
CA HIS A 278 -17.91 -31.30 -7.16
C HIS A 278 -18.50 -29.93 -7.52
N GLU A 279 -19.74 -29.64 -7.13
CA GLU A 279 -20.47 -28.48 -7.65
C GLU A 279 -20.10 -27.19 -6.92
N VAL A 280 -19.61 -26.19 -7.67
CA VAL A 280 -19.40 -24.83 -7.16
C VAL A 280 -20.67 -24.00 -7.31
N SER A 281 -21.02 -23.30 -6.22
CA SER A 281 -22.20 -22.46 -6.09
C SER A 281 -21.83 -21.07 -5.58
N GLY A 282 -22.61 -20.06 -5.97
CA GLY A 282 -22.42 -18.67 -5.57
C GLY A 282 -23.60 -18.15 -4.74
N ALA A 283 -23.30 -17.34 -3.73
CA ALA A 283 -24.27 -16.55 -2.99
C ALA A 283 -23.72 -15.13 -2.76
N ILE A 284 -24.56 -14.13 -2.96
CA ILE A 284 -24.23 -12.71 -2.77
C ILE A 284 -24.74 -12.29 -1.38
N TYR A 285 -23.94 -11.53 -0.64
CA TYR A 285 -24.25 -11.00 0.68
C TYR A 285 -24.01 -9.49 0.70
N SER A 286 -24.97 -8.75 1.25
CA SER A 286 -24.86 -7.33 1.54
C SER A 286 -23.68 -7.08 2.47
N SER A 287 -22.71 -6.25 2.09
CA SER A 287 -21.51 -6.04 2.94
C SER A 287 -21.82 -5.23 4.20
N SER A 288 -22.81 -4.34 4.14
CA SER A 288 -23.20 -3.46 5.24
C SER A 288 -24.09 -4.14 6.28
N THR A 289 -24.94 -5.09 5.86
CA THR A 289 -25.92 -5.76 6.72
C THR A 289 -25.62 -7.24 6.98
N GLY A 290 -24.83 -7.88 6.12
CA GLY A 290 -24.54 -9.32 6.18
C GLY A 290 -25.67 -10.24 5.70
N TYR A 291 -26.79 -9.68 5.24
CA TYR A 291 -27.90 -10.48 4.70
C TYR A 291 -27.61 -11.02 3.30
N GLN A 292 -28.07 -12.24 3.03
CA GLN A 292 -28.01 -12.82 1.70
C GLN A 292 -28.96 -12.09 0.74
N ILE A 293 -28.44 -11.68 -0.42
CA ILE A 293 -29.20 -11.07 -1.51
C ILE A 293 -29.65 -12.19 -2.44
N GLY A 294 -30.97 -12.40 -2.55
CA GLY A 294 -31.56 -13.47 -3.37
C GLY A 294 -31.30 -14.88 -2.82
N HIS A 295 -31.25 -15.88 -3.70
CA HIS A 295 -30.96 -17.29 -3.34
C HIS A 295 -29.53 -17.72 -3.70
N ARG A 296 -29.13 -18.92 -3.26
CA ARG A 296 -27.84 -19.53 -3.65
C ARG A 296 -28.05 -20.26 -4.98
N ASP A 297 -27.17 -20.02 -5.94
CA ASP A 297 -27.29 -20.55 -7.31
C ASP A 297 -26.06 -21.37 -7.69
N SER A 298 -26.23 -22.35 -8.58
CA SER A 298 -25.14 -23.17 -9.09
C SER A 298 -24.40 -22.45 -10.22
N LEU A 299 -23.07 -22.54 -10.19
CA LEU A 299 -22.24 -22.09 -11.29
C LEU A 299 -22.06 -23.19 -12.35
N GLY A 300 -22.42 -24.45 -12.04
CA GLY A 300 -22.33 -25.59 -12.95
C GLY A 300 -20.88 -25.97 -13.32
N MET A 301 -19.95 -25.82 -12.37
CA MET A 301 -18.51 -25.93 -12.59
C MET A 301 -17.83 -26.75 -11.48
N ASP A 302 -16.91 -27.63 -11.86
CA ASP A 302 -16.13 -28.50 -10.96
C ASP A 302 -14.88 -27.79 -10.37
N GLY A 303 -14.93 -26.47 -10.22
CA GLY A 303 -13.74 -25.63 -10.15
C GLY A 303 -12.90 -25.81 -8.88
N ASP A 304 -11.64 -26.21 -9.05
CA ASP A 304 -10.64 -26.27 -7.99
C ASP A 304 -9.53 -25.23 -8.13
N GLY A 305 -9.32 -24.45 -7.06
CA GLY A 305 -8.46 -23.27 -7.05
C GLY A 305 -9.23 -21.96 -6.81
N GLY A 306 -8.48 -20.86 -6.69
CA GLY A 306 -9.02 -19.58 -6.27
C GLY A 306 -9.71 -18.79 -7.38
N ALA A 307 -10.85 -18.17 -7.06
CA ALA A 307 -11.62 -17.34 -7.99
C ALA A 307 -11.04 -15.92 -8.13
N LEU A 308 -11.34 -15.27 -9.25
CA LEU A 308 -10.93 -13.89 -9.54
C LEU A 308 -12.10 -13.10 -10.10
N LEU A 309 -12.36 -11.91 -9.56
CA LEU A 309 -13.27 -10.95 -10.21
C LEU A 309 -12.47 -10.12 -11.22
N HIS A 310 -12.87 -10.20 -12.48
CA HIS A 310 -12.28 -9.48 -13.60
C HIS A 310 -13.22 -8.39 -14.10
N VAL A 311 -12.65 -7.28 -14.58
CA VAL A 311 -13.38 -6.16 -15.16
C VAL A 311 -12.88 -5.90 -16.58
N THR A 312 -13.78 -6.05 -17.54
CA THR A 312 -13.52 -5.82 -18.98
C THR A 312 -13.30 -4.34 -19.28
N ARG A 313 -12.80 -4.01 -20.48
CA ARG A 313 -12.59 -2.61 -20.88
C ARG A 313 -13.89 -1.81 -21.02
N THR A 314 -15.03 -2.48 -21.17
CA THR A 314 -16.36 -1.85 -21.17
C THR A 314 -16.88 -1.54 -19.75
N GLY A 315 -16.25 -2.12 -18.72
CA GLY A 315 -16.66 -2.03 -17.31
C GLY A 315 -17.69 -3.09 -16.89
N ALA A 316 -17.86 -4.16 -17.67
CA ALA A 316 -18.64 -5.32 -17.28
C ALA A 316 -17.82 -6.28 -16.40
N HIS A 317 -18.50 -6.95 -15.46
CA HIS A 317 -17.87 -7.71 -14.37
C HIS A 317 -18.07 -9.22 -14.56
N TYR A 318 -16.97 -9.98 -14.52
CA TYR A 318 -16.96 -11.43 -14.75
C TYR A 318 -16.17 -12.15 -13.67
N ILE A 319 -16.70 -13.27 -13.18
CA ILE A 319 -16.04 -14.15 -12.22
C ILE A 319 -15.28 -15.20 -13.03
N LEU A 320 -13.96 -15.22 -12.90
CA LEU A 320 -13.06 -16.20 -13.52
C LEU A 320 -12.77 -17.34 -12.54
N LEU A 321 -12.93 -18.57 -13.01
CA LEU A 321 -12.86 -19.80 -12.21
C LEU A 321 -12.06 -20.88 -12.94
N PRO A 322 -11.20 -21.65 -12.24
CA PRO A 322 -10.70 -22.91 -12.76
C PRO A 322 -11.85 -23.87 -13.13
N CYS A 323 -11.66 -24.66 -14.18
CA CYS A 323 -12.60 -25.66 -14.68
C CYS A 323 -11.81 -26.86 -15.24
N ALA A 324 -11.39 -27.79 -14.38
CA ALA A 324 -10.42 -28.83 -14.71
C ALA A 324 -9.14 -28.24 -15.37
N SER A 325 -8.89 -28.52 -16.65
CA SER A 325 -7.79 -27.96 -17.45
C SER A 325 -8.24 -26.80 -18.36
N ALA A 326 -9.14 -25.94 -17.88
CA ALA A 326 -9.59 -24.74 -18.56
C ALA A 326 -9.88 -23.61 -17.56
N LEU A 327 -9.93 -22.38 -18.08
CA LEU A 327 -10.50 -21.21 -17.41
C LEU A 327 -11.96 -21.05 -17.84
N CYS A 328 -12.86 -20.95 -16.87
CA CYS A 328 -14.27 -20.63 -17.04
C CYS A 328 -14.58 -19.18 -16.66
N GLY A 329 -15.69 -18.67 -17.18
CA GLY A 329 -16.24 -17.36 -16.78
C GLY A 329 -17.72 -17.43 -16.41
N VAL A 330 -18.13 -16.57 -15.48
CA VAL A 330 -19.54 -16.32 -15.16
C VAL A 330 -19.78 -14.81 -15.12
N SER A 331 -20.76 -14.32 -15.89
CA SER A 331 -21.22 -12.93 -15.85
C SER A 331 -21.81 -12.60 -14.47
N VAL A 332 -21.33 -11.56 -13.79
CA VAL A 332 -21.89 -11.12 -12.49
C VAL A 332 -23.34 -10.67 -12.68
N LYS A 333 -23.65 -10.01 -13.80
CA LYS A 333 -25.01 -9.64 -14.21
C LYS A 333 -25.91 -10.86 -14.27
N GLY A 334 -25.53 -11.86 -15.07
CA GLY A 334 -26.31 -13.09 -15.24
C GLY A 334 -26.42 -13.91 -13.95
N LEU A 335 -25.43 -13.86 -13.05
CA LEU A 335 -25.54 -14.47 -11.73
C LEU A 335 -26.56 -13.75 -10.85
N TYR A 336 -26.52 -12.41 -10.79
CA TYR A 336 -27.50 -11.60 -10.07
C TYR A 336 -28.93 -11.83 -10.56
N GLU A 337 -29.13 -11.87 -11.88
CA GLU A 337 -30.43 -12.09 -12.51
C GLU A 337 -31.02 -13.45 -12.15
N ARG A 338 -30.19 -14.51 -12.15
CA ARG A 338 -30.63 -15.83 -11.66
C ARG A 338 -30.94 -15.81 -10.17
N ILE A 339 -30.06 -15.24 -9.34
CA ILE A 339 -30.16 -15.20 -7.88
C ILE A 339 -31.37 -14.38 -7.37
N THR A 340 -31.74 -13.29 -8.05
CA THR A 340 -32.78 -12.36 -7.60
C THR A 340 -34.06 -12.37 -8.44
N GLY A 341 -34.02 -12.89 -9.67
CA GLY A 341 -35.12 -12.80 -10.62
C GLY A 341 -35.37 -11.38 -11.14
N ARG A 342 -34.37 -10.48 -11.06
CA ARG A 342 -34.47 -9.07 -11.48
C ARG A 342 -33.35 -8.71 -12.44
N ASP A 343 -33.66 -7.93 -13.47
CA ASP A 343 -32.66 -7.35 -14.37
C ASP A 343 -31.65 -6.51 -13.59
N GLY A 344 -30.36 -6.80 -13.76
CA GLY A 344 -29.28 -6.09 -13.07
C GLY A 344 -28.92 -4.78 -13.75
N GLN A 345 -28.58 -3.74 -12.96
CA GLN A 345 -27.98 -2.50 -13.50
C GLN A 345 -26.52 -2.69 -13.95
N PHE A 346 -25.99 -3.91 -13.86
CA PHE A 346 -24.64 -4.26 -14.28
C PHE A 346 -24.47 -4.12 -15.80
N LYS A 347 -23.29 -3.66 -16.20
CA LYS A 347 -22.90 -3.68 -17.61
C LYS A 347 -22.63 -5.11 -18.07
N GLU A 348 -22.86 -5.31 -19.36
CA GLU A 348 -22.66 -6.56 -20.09
C GLU A 348 -21.73 -6.30 -21.28
N ASP A 349 -20.79 -7.20 -21.53
CA ASP A 349 -19.85 -7.08 -22.65
C ASP A 349 -20.20 -8.10 -23.73
N SER A 350 -20.77 -7.62 -24.84
CA SER A 350 -21.24 -8.48 -25.93
C SER A 350 -20.17 -9.39 -26.52
N TYR A 351 -18.89 -9.03 -26.43
CA TYR A 351 -17.81 -9.90 -26.89
C TYR A 351 -17.59 -11.08 -25.92
N TRP A 352 -17.61 -10.80 -24.62
CA TRP A 352 -17.50 -11.83 -23.58
C TRP A 352 -18.71 -12.76 -23.54
N GLU A 353 -19.93 -12.22 -23.64
CA GLU A 353 -21.14 -13.06 -23.66
C GLU A 353 -21.19 -13.94 -24.91
N ASN A 354 -20.75 -13.45 -26.07
CA ASN A 354 -20.62 -14.28 -27.26
C ASN A 354 -19.60 -15.42 -27.06
N MET A 355 -18.45 -15.13 -26.44
CA MET A 355 -17.44 -16.15 -26.11
C MET A 355 -18.02 -17.20 -25.17
N LEU A 356 -18.65 -16.78 -24.06
CA LEU A 356 -19.28 -17.65 -23.06
C LEU A 356 -20.40 -18.51 -23.67
N ASN A 357 -21.31 -17.91 -24.44
CA ASN A 357 -22.44 -18.61 -25.06
C ASN A 357 -22.02 -19.58 -26.18
N SER A 358 -20.92 -19.30 -26.89
CA SER A 358 -20.37 -20.23 -27.88
C SER A 358 -19.67 -21.45 -27.26
N SER A 359 -19.31 -21.37 -25.97
CA SER A 359 -18.51 -22.36 -25.28
C SER A 359 -19.35 -23.35 -24.46
N ALA A 360 -19.14 -24.66 -24.68
CA ALA A 360 -19.74 -25.68 -23.84
C ALA A 360 -19.22 -25.54 -22.39
N HIS A 361 -20.14 -25.43 -21.42
CA HIS A 361 -19.84 -25.20 -20.00
C HIS A 361 -19.08 -23.89 -19.71
N ARG A 362 -19.28 -22.82 -20.50
CA ARG A 362 -18.72 -21.47 -20.24
C ARG A 362 -17.18 -21.43 -20.14
N ARG A 363 -16.51 -22.32 -20.88
CA ARG A 363 -15.04 -22.43 -20.94
C ARG A 363 -14.47 -21.36 -21.88
N LEU A 364 -13.80 -20.37 -21.31
CA LEU A 364 -13.18 -19.25 -22.03
C LEU A 364 -11.89 -19.67 -22.74
N LEU A 365 -11.00 -20.39 -22.05
CA LEU A 365 -9.67 -20.73 -22.55
C LEU A 365 -9.21 -22.10 -22.04
N PRO A 366 -8.66 -23.00 -22.87
CA PRO A 366 -7.94 -24.18 -22.38
C PRO A 366 -6.65 -23.76 -21.68
N SER A 367 -6.34 -24.35 -20.52
CA SER A 367 -5.08 -24.10 -19.80
C SER A 367 -4.10 -25.26 -19.98
N SER A 368 -2.80 -24.94 -20.01
CA SER A 368 -1.72 -25.95 -20.00
C SER A 368 -1.64 -26.60 -18.62
N GLY A 369 -2.46 -27.62 -18.39
CA GLY A 369 -2.65 -28.26 -17.08
C GLY A 369 -3.59 -27.50 -16.14
N ALA A 370 -3.61 -27.89 -14.87
CA ALA A 370 -4.54 -27.37 -13.86
C ALA A 370 -4.19 -25.93 -13.44
N VAL A 371 -5.19 -25.06 -13.31
CA VAL A 371 -5.00 -23.66 -12.88
C VAL A 371 -4.67 -23.62 -11.38
N ARG A 372 -3.61 -22.89 -11.00
CA ARG A 372 -3.16 -22.71 -9.61
C ARG A 372 -3.43 -21.32 -9.08
N TYR A 373 -3.11 -20.29 -9.85
CA TYR A 373 -3.28 -18.89 -9.44
C TYR A 373 -3.85 -18.04 -10.57
N LEU A 374 -4.70 -17.10 -10.16
CA LEU A 374 -5.28 -16.06 -10.99
C LEU A 374 -5.01 -14.71 -10.30
N MET A 375 -4.56 -13.69 -11.04
CA MET A 375 -4.56 -12.30 -10.57
C MET A 375 -4.81 -11.31 -11.70
N ASN A 376 -5.48 -10.20 -11.37
CA ASN A 376 -5.49 -9.02 -12.22
C ASN A 376 -4.11 -8.33 -12.11
N VAL A 377 -3.60 -7.83 -13.22
CA VAL A 377 -2.39 -6.99 -13.27
C VAL A 377 -2.70 -5.67 -14.02
N PRO A 378 -2.08 -4.54 -13.64
CA PRO A 378 -2.26 -3.28 -14.37
C PRO A 378 -1.75 -3.38 -15.82
N GLY A 379 -2.65 -3.17 -16.78
CA GLY A 379 -2.35 -3.09 -18.22
C GLY A 379 -2.53 -1.68 -18.78
N LYS A 380 -2.09 -1.46 -20.03
CA LYS A 380 -2.16 -0.13 -20.69
C LYS A 380 -3.57 0.33 -21.04
N ALA A 381 -4.52 -0.60 -21.17
CA ALA A 381 -5.87 -0.34 -21.69
C ALA A 381 -6.98 -0.89 -20.77
N GLY A 382 -6.64 -1.27 -19.53
CA GLY A 382 -7.49 -2.00 -18.59
C GLY A 382 -6.65 -2.89 -17.68
N GLN A 383 -7.30 -3.75 -16.89
CA GLN A 383 -6.61 -4.82 -16.17
C GLN A 383 -6.37 -6.00 -17.12
N ASP A 384 -5.16 -6.56 -17.11
CA ASP A 384 -4.82 -7.81 -17.78
C ASP A 384 -4.86 -8.97 -16.76
N VAL A 385 -4.88 -10.23 -17.22
CA VAL A 385 -5.00 -11.40 -16.33
C VAL A 385 -3.73 -12.25 -16.39
N LEU A 386 -3.06 -12.43 -15.25
CA LEU A 386 -1.97 -13.41 -15.14
C LEU A 386 -2.55 -14.75 -14.72
N LEU A 387 -2.45 -15.73 -15.61
CA LEU A 387 -2.87 -17.13 -15.43
C LEU A 387 -1.64 -17.98 -15.09
N VAL A 388 -1.65 -18.64 -13.94
CA VAL A 388 -0.63 -19.63 -13.57
C VAL A 388 -1.27 -21.00 -13.53
N SER A 389 -0.80 -21.92 -14.38
CA SER A 389 -1.17 -23.33 -14.37
C SER A 389 -0.05 -24.20 -13.79
N SER A 390 -0.24 -25.52 -13.79
CA SER A 390 0.77 -26.49 -13.38
C SER A 390 1.97 -26.60 -14.32
N GLU A 391 1.86 -26.09 -15.56
CA GLU A 391 2.88 -26.26 -16.61
C GLU A 391 3.40 -24.93 -17.19
N ALA A 392 2.66 -23.82 -16.99
CA ALA A 392 2.99 -22.52 -17.58
C ALA A 392 2.49 -21.34 -16.74
N CYS A 393 3.15 -20.19 -16.90
CA CYS A 393 2.65 -18.88 -16.50
C CYS A 393 2.41 -18.03 -17.75
N MET A 394 1.22 -17.44 -17.88
CA MET A 394 0.81 -16.67 -19.06
C MET A 394 0.21 -15.33 -18.65
N LEU A 395 0.56 -14.28 -19.38
CA LEU A 395 -0.17 -13.01 -19.32
C LEU A 395 -1.19 -12.96 -20.46
N LEU A 396 -2.47 -12.84 -20.12
CA LEU A 396 -3.59 -12.74 -21.06
C LEU A 396 -4.07 -11.28 -21.14
N ASP A 397 -4.48 -10.83 -22.32
CA ASP A 397 -5.16 -9.53 -22.43
C ASP A 397 -6.51 -9.53 -21.71
N GLY A 398 -6.82 -8.47 -20.97
CA GLY A 398 -8.08 -8.35 -20.24
C GLY A 398 -9.36 -8.29 -21.09
N GLN A 399 -9.29 -8.07 -22.40
CA GLN A 399 -10.48 -8.00 -23.25
C GLN A 399 -10.70 -9.25 -24.09
N ASP A 400 -9.67 -9.75 -24.76
CA ASP A 400 -9.79 -10.88 -25.70
C ASP A 400 -9.20 -12.20 -25.16
N LEU A 401 -8.56 -12.17 -23.98
CA LEU A 401 -7.85 -13.29 -23.35
C LEU A 401 -6.74 -13.91 -24.21
N VAL A 402 -6.27 -13.20 -25.25
CA VAL A 402 -5.14 -13.66 -26.06
C VAL A 402 -3.85 -13.59 -25.24
N PRO A 403 -3.02 -14.65 -25.23
CA PRO A 403 -1.73 -14.62 -24.55
C PRO A 403 -0.79 -13.57 -25.16
N LYS A 404 -0.36 -12.62 -24.33
CA LYS A 404 0.68 -11.63 -24.66
C LYS A 404 2.07 -12.24 -24.61
N TRP A 405 2.30 -13.12 -23.63
CA TRP A 405 3.47 -13.98 -23.52
C TRP A 405 3.15 -15.21 -22.67
N THR A 406 3.93 -16.26 -22.86
CA THR A 406 3.85 -17.53 -22.13
C THR A 406 5.24 -17.94 -21.69
N LEU A 407 5.43 -18.17 -20.39
CA LEU A 407 6.60 -18.81 -19.83
C LEU A 407 6.23 -20.26 -19.51
N GLY A 408 6.74 -21.20 -20.30
CA GLY A 408 6.50 -22.63 -20.13
C GLY A 408 7.49 -23.31 -19.18
N ALA A 409 7.17 -24.53 -18.76
CA ALA A 409 7.97 -25.38 -17.89
C ALA A 409 8.28 -24.77 -16.50
N THR A 410 7.40 -23.89 -16.01
CA THR A 410 7.51 -23.31 -14.67
C THR A 410 6.67 -24.04 -13.65
N GLN A 411 7.31 -24.63 -12.64
CA GLN A 411 6.65 -25.09 -11.43
C GLN A 411 6.53 -23.90 -10.47
N VAL A 412 5.49 -23.08 -10.65
CA VAL A 412 5.27 -21.91 -9.77
C VAL A 412 4.86 -22.39 -8.38
N LEU A 413 5.65 -22.01 -7.37
CA LEU A 413 5.55 -22.46 -5.98
C LEU A 413 4.56 -21.63 -5.14
N ARG A 414 4.48 -20.33 -5.39
CA ARG A 414 3.66 -19.35 -4.65
C ARG A 414 3.01 -18.36 -5.61
N LYS A 415 1.96 -17.66 -5.16
CA LYS A 415 1.30 -16.62 -5.96
C LYS A 415 2.33 -15.56 -6.40
N PRO A 416 2.42 -15.21 -7.70
CA PRO A 416 3.37 -14.20 -8.18
C PRO A 416 3.17 -12.82 -7.53
N VAL A 417 4.27 -12.07 -7.42
CA VAL A 417 4.32 -10.76 -6.75
C VAL A 417 4.70 -9.69 -7.77
N LEU A 418 4.00 -8.55 -7.75
CA LEU A 418 4.31 -7.41 -8.61
C LEU A 418 5.34 -6.48 -7.94
N GLY A 419 6.13 -5.80 -8.76
CA GLY A 419 7.06 -4.75 -8.35
C GLY A 419 7.80 -4.14 -9.54
N TYR A 420 8.72 -3.21 -9.30
CA TYR A 420 9.36 -2.44 -10.37
C TYR A 420 10.86 -2.72 -10.44
N TYR A 421 11.32 -3.40 -11.49
CA TYR A 421 12.77 -3.61 -11.68
C TYR A 421 13.44 -2.37 -12.28
N LYS A 422 12.75 -1.68 -13.17
CA LYS A 422 13.16 -0.40 -13.78
C LYS A 422 12.13 0.67 -13.42
N PRO A 423 12.51 1.96 -13.36
CA PRO A 423 11.58 3.07 -13.28
C PRO A 423 10.40 2.90 -14.24
N ASP A 424 9.20 2.99 -13.67
CA ASP A 424 7.91 3.00 -14.38
C ASP A 424 7.66 1.76 -15.28
N THR A 425 8.43 0.68 -15.10
CA THR A 425 8.27 -0.61 -15.81
C THR A 425 7.93 -1.70 -14.81
N LEU A 426 6.67 -2.15 -14.86
CA LEU A 426 6.18 -3.20 -13.97
C LEU A 426 6.83 -4.55 -14.32
N ALA A 427 7.22 -5.28 -13.29
CA ALA A 427 7.83 -6.59 -13.32
C ALA A 427 7.05 -7.56 -12.43
N VAL A 428 7.18 -8.85 -12.72
CA VAL A 428 6.60 -9.93 -11.92
C VAL A 428 7.70 -10.83 -11.37
N VAL A 429 7.61 -11.13 -10.07
CA VAL A 429 8.42 -12.13 -9.38
C VAL A 429 7.69 -13.47 -9.46
N ILE A 430 8.38 -14.48 -9.96
CA ILE A 430 7.94 -15.87 -9.95
C ILE A 430 8.93 -16.70 -9.13
N GLU A 431 8.41 -17.38 -8.11
CA GLU A 431 9.15 -18.41 -7.38
C GLU A 431 8.96 -19.74 -8.11
N ASN A 432 9.98 -20.18 -8.83
CA ASN A 432 9.97 -21.40 -9.65
C ASN A 432 10.65 -22.58 -8.94
N GLY A 433 10.18 -23.80 -9.18
CA GLY A 433 10.70 -25.05 -8.60
C GLY A 433 9.90 -25.50 -7.36
N THR A 434 10.48 -26.43 -6.60
CA THR A 434 10.01 -26.77 -5.25
C THR A 434 10.67 -25.85 -4.21
N SER A 435 10.55 -26.15 -2.92
CA SER A 435 11.19 -25.33 -1.88
C SER A 435 12.72 -25.43 -1.91
N ILE A 436 13.29 -26.59 -2.25
CA ILE A 436 14.74 -26.86 -2.18
C ILE A 436 15.47 -26.35 -3.42
N ASP A 437 14.98 -26.68 -4.62
CA ASP A 437 15.52 -26.24 -5.92
C ASP A 437 15.07 -24.81 -6.30
N ARG A 438 14.43 -24.08 -5.38
CA ARG A 438 13.75 -22.82 -5.65
C ARG A 438 14.62 -21.78 -6.35
N GLN A 439 14.09 -21.20 -7.41
CA GLN A 439 14.69 -20.11 -8.16
C GLN A 439 13.76 -18.91 -8.18
N ILE A 440 14.27 -17.74 -7.80
CA ILE A 440 13.54 -16.47 -7.86
C ILE A 440 13.79 -15.87 -9.25
N LEU A 441 12.73 -15.75 -10.05
CA LEU A 441 12.76 -15.16 -11.39
C LEU A 441 12.08 -13.80 -11.37
N LEU A 442 12.75 -12.75 -11.85
CA LEU A 442 12.13 -11.45 -12.10
C LEU A 442 12.00 -11.24 -13.60
N LEU A 443 10.77 -11.04 -14.06
CA LEU A 443 10.41 -10.88 -15.47
C LEU A 443 9.83 -9.49 -15.73
N ASP A 444 10.12 -8.93 -16.89
CA ASP A 444 9.45 -7.73 -17.42
C ASP A 444 8.00 -8.09 -17.77
N LEU A 445 7.01 -7.50 -17.07
CA LEU A 445 5.60 -7.88 -17.24
C LEU A 445 5.10 -7.59 -18.67
N SER A 446 5.67 -6.60 -19.35
CA SER A 446 5.22 -6.19 -20.69
C SER A 446 5.70 -7.10 -21.82
N THR A 447 6.80 -7.83 -21.59
CA THR A 447 7.47 -8.65 -22.62
C THR A 447 7.67 -10.12 -22.24
N GLY A 448 7.50 -10.49 -20.97
CA GLY A 448 7.86 -11.81 -20.45
C GLY A 448 9.38 -12.06 -20.38
N SER A 449 10.21 -11.06 -20.67
CA SER A 449 11.66 -11.22 -20.73
C SER A 449 12.30 -11.29 -19.34
N MET A 450 13.30 -12.15 -19.17
CA MET A 450 13.99 -12.33 -17.88
C MET A 450 14.92 -11.17 -17.59
N LEU A 451 14.68 -10.48 -16.47
CA LEU A 451 15.48 -9.33 -16.01
C LEU A 451 16.54 -9.74 -14.97
N TRP A 452 16.21 -10.71 -14.13
CA TRP A 452 17.11 -11.24 -13.11
C TRP A 452 16.65 -12.64 -12.68
N SER A 453 17.58 -13.47 -12.25
CA SER A 453 17.31 -14.82 -11.76
C SER A 453 18.35 -15.18 -10.70
N GLN A 454 17.90 -15.76 -9.59
CA GLN A 454 18.78 -16.24 -8.52
C GLN A 454 18.26 -17.54 -7.91
N HIS A 455 19.14 -18.50 -7.69
CA HIS A 455 18.84 -19.68 -6.89
C HIS A 455 18.82 -19.29 -5.40
N LEU A 456 17.71 -19.59 -4.71
CA LEU A 456 17.50 -19.24 -3.30
C LEU A 456 16.58 -20.28 -2.66
N PRO A 457 17.14 -21.40 -2.14
CA PRO A 457 16.39 -22.42 -1.42
C PRO A 457 15.55 -21.86 -0.26
N SER A 458 14.51 -22.60 0.12
CA SER A 458 13.61 -22.31 1.25
C SER A 458 13.09 -23.61 1.87
N LEU A 459 12.54 -23.54 3.09
CA LEU A 459 11.78 -24.66 3.62
C LEU A 459 10.36 -24.74 3.03
N PRO A 460 9.78 -25.95 2.94
CA PRO A 460 8.35 -26.14 2.69
C PRO A 460 7.50 -25.30 3.64
N GLY A 461 6.41 -24.72 3.14
CA GLY A 461 5.51 -23.88 3.93
C GLY A 461 6.02 -22.48 4.27
N GLY A 462 7.22 -22.07 3.83
CA GLY A 462 7.69 -20.70 4.05
C GLY A 462 6.76 -19.62 3.45
N PRO A 463 6.77 -18.39 3.99
CA PRO A 463 5.85 -17.31 3.61
C PRO A 463 6.07 -16.83 2.15
N PRO A 464 5.10 -16.11 1.57
CA PRO A 464 5.25 -15.47 0.27
C PRO A 464 6.31 -14.36 0.28
N SER A 465 6.87 -14.10 -0.89
CA SER A 465 7.65 -12.89 -1.16
C SER A 465 6.77 -11.63 -1.14
N THR A 466 7.38 -10.45 -0.96
CA THR A 466 6.69 -9.15 -1.04
C THR A 466 7.60 -8.09 -1.67
N SER A 467 7.04 -6.96 -2.11
CA SER A 467 7.81 -5.85 -2.71
C SER A 467 7.34 -4.49 -2.21
N LEU A 468 8.26 -3.52 -2.16
CA LEU A 468 8.00 -2.16 -1.71
C LEU A 468 8.60 -1.12 -2.64
N MET A 469 7.76 -0.21 -3.13
CA MET A 469 8.16 0.94 -3.93
C MET A 469 9.16 1.85 -3.18
N THR A 470 10.27 2.15 -3.85
CA THR A 470 11.30 3.10 -3.41
C THR A 470 11.17 4.44 -4.12
N ALA A 471 11.81 5.46 -3.57
CA ALA A 471 11.79 6.82 -4.12
C ALA A 471 12.56 6.97 -5.45
N ASP A 472 13.32 5.96 -5.89
CA ASP A 472 13.94 5.89 -7.22
C ASP A 472 13.10 5.09 -8.24
N HIS A 473 11.80 4.93 -7.97
CA HIS A 473 10.80 4.30 -8.87
C HIS A 473 11.07 2.81 -9.16
N ARG A 474 11.74 2.13 -8.23
CA ARG A 474 11.96 0.67 -8.25
C ARG A 474 11.26 0.04 -7.06
N SER A 475 11.18 -1.28 -7.02
CA SER A 475 10.84 -2.01 -5.80
C SER A 475 12.09 -2.55 -5.13
N ALA A 476 12.13 -2.44 -3.80
CA ALA A 476 12.86 -3.39 -2.98
C ALA A 476 12.03 -4.68 -2.89
N PHE A 477 12.66 -5.82 -3.12
CA PHE A 477 12.01 -7.13 -3.04
C PHE A 477 12.52 -7.89 -1.82
N PHE A 478 11.63 -8.62 -1.15
CA PHE A 478 11.92 -9.32 0.09
C PHE A 478 11.61 -10.81 -0.06
N PHE A 479 12.60 -11.64 0.24
CA PHE A 479 12.57 -13.09 0.01
C PHE A 479 13.00 -13.83 1.28
N TRP A 480 12.19 -14.79 1.74
CA TRP A 480 12.62 -15.73 2.78
C TRP A 480 13.32 -16.93 2.14
N GLY A 481 14.53 -17.24 2.59
CA GLY A 481 15.31 -18.40 2.12
C GLY A 481 16.06 -19.10 3.26
N LEU A 482 16.81 -20.14 2.94
CA LEU A 482 17.73 -20.78 3.90
C LEU A 482 18.88 -19.84 4.28
N HIS A 483 19.36 -19.97 5.51
CA HIS A 483 20.63 -19.41 5.95
C HIS A 483 21.79 -20.22 5.32
N GLU A 484 22.81 -19.52 4.81
CA GLU A 484 23.97 -20.05 4.09
C GLU A 484 23.66 -20.77 2.77
N LEU A 485 23.99 -20.10 1.67
CA LEU A 485 23.79 -20.55 0.29
C LEU A 485 24.87 -21.54 -0.22
N VAL A 486 25.70 -22.10 0.66
CA VAL A 486 26.92 -22.85 0.28
C VAL A 486 27.18 -24.02 1.24
N SER A 487 27.55 -25.17 0.67
CA SER A 487 27.97 -26.44 1.32
C SER A 487 26.84 -27.37 1.79
N ALA A 488 26.47 -28.32 0.93
CA ALA A 488 25.53 -29.41 1.24
C ALA A 488 26.20 -30.66 1.88
N ASP A 489 27.50 -30.60 2.19
CA ASP A 489 28.31 -31.80 2.47
C ASP A 489 28.53 -32.13 3.96
N GLU A 490 28.35 -31.18 4.90
CA GLU A 490 28.53 -31.45 6.35
C GLU A 490 27.56 -30.66 7.25
N MET A 491 26.41 -31.25 7.62
CA MET A 491 25.97 -31.39 9.02
C MET A 491 24.71 -32.26 9.14
N GLY A 492 24.45 -32.81 10.34
CA GLY A 492 23.20 -33.52 10.66
C GLY A 492 21.97 -32.60 10.79
N PRO A 493 20.83 -33.09 11.32
CA PRO A 493 19.61 -32.31 11.49
C PRO A 493 19.76 -31.27 12.62
N GLN A 494 20.43 -30.16 12.33
CA GLN A 494 20.54 -28.98 13.19
C GLN A 494 19.68 -27.85 12.63
N ASP A 495 18.92 -27.22 13.52
CA ASP A 495 17.97 -26.12 13.33
C ASP A 495 18.15 -25.31 12.02
N MET A 496 17.38 -25.67 10.99
CA MET A 496 17.39 -24.99 9.70
C MET A 496 16.87 -23.55 9.83
N GLN A 497 17.79 -22.59 9.91
CA GLN A 497 17.47 -21.18 10.08
C GLN A 497 16.92 -20.58 8.77
N HIS A 498 15.81 -19.85 8.88
CA HIS A 498 15.31 -19.00 7.81
C HIS A 498 16.02 -17.65 7.86
N SER A 499 16.31 -17.07 6.70
CA SER A 499 16.87 -15.73 6.58
C SER A 499 16.04 -14.86 5.63
N LEU A 500 15.82 -13.61 6.02
CA LEU A 500 15.15 -12.59 5.22
C LEU A 500 16.18 -11.86 4.36
N TYR A 501 16.11 -12.08 3.05
CA TYR A 501 16.94 -11.40 2.06
C TYR A 501 16.18 -10.22 1.44
N MET A 502 16.87 -9.10 1.27
CA MET A 502 16.40 -7.92 0.55
C MET A 502 17.22 -7.74 -0.73
N PHE A 503 16.51 -7.60 -1.85
CA PHE A 503 17.06 -7.31 -3.17
C PHE A 503 16.66 -5.89 -3.61
N HIS A 504 17.56 -5.18 -4.31
CA HIS A 504 17.22 -3.92 -4.96
C HIS A 504 17.93 -3.81 -6.33
N PRO A 505 17.21 -3.53 -7.44
CA PRO A 505 17.79 -3.59 -8.79
C PRO A 505 18.95 -2.62 -9.08
N THR A 506 19.23 -1.65 -8.21
CA THR A 506 20.42 -0.78 -8.32
C THR A 506 21.74 -1.52 -8.08
N LEU A 507 21.70 -2.69 -7.44
CA LEU A 507 22.86 -3.56 -7.17
C LEU A 507 22.49 -5.00 -7.50
N PRO A 508 22.34 -5.36 -8.79
CA PRO A 508 21.73 -6.62 -9.20
C PRO A 508 22.54 -7.87 -8.81
N GLY A 509 23.84 -7.72 -8.52
CA GLY A 509 24.70 -8.80 -8.02
C GLY A 509 24.74 -8.95 -6.49
N ILE A 510 23.86 -8.28 -5.74
CA ILE A 510 23.87 -8.24 -4.27
C ILE A 510 22.51 -8.63 -3.69
N LEU A 511 22.51 -9.53 -2.71
CA LEU A 511 21.44 -9.68 -1.72
C LEU A 511 21.91 -9.16 -0.36
N LEU A 512 20.98 -8.60 0.41
CA LEU A 512 21.21 -8.12 1.77
C LEU A 512 20.41 -8.96 2.77
N GLU A 513 21.08 -9.75 3.59
CA GLU A 513 20.46 -10.61 4.58
C GLU A 513 20.17 -9.81 5.87
N LEU A 514 18.91 -9.48 6.11
CA LEU A 514 18.48 -8.52 7.13
C LEU A 514 18.28 -9.12 8.52
N ALA A 515 17.79 -10.35 8.59
CA ALA A 515 17.43 -11.03 9.83
C ALA A 515 17.37 -12.55 9.64
N ASN A 516 17.71 -13.31 10.68
CA ASN A 516 17.54 -14.76 10.75
C ASN A 516 16.50 -15.15 11.82
N VAL A 517 15.74 -16.20 11.56
CA VAL A 517 14.62 -16.67 12.40
C VAL A 517 14.61 -18.20 12.45
N THR A 518 14.54 -18.76 13.65
CA THR A 518 14.40 -20.20 13.92
C THR A 518 12.95 -20.66 14.10
N ALA A 519 12.06 -19.74 14.47
CA ALA A 519 10.64 -20.04 14.65
C ALA A 519 9.93 -20.22 13.29
N ASN A 520 8.94 -21.10 13.24
CA ASN A 520 8.10 -21.28 12.06
C ASN A 520 7.34 -19.98 11.74
N ILE A 521 7.45 -19.53 10.49
CA ILE A 521 6.86 -18.30 9.99
C ILE A 521 5.50 -18.64 9.38
N VAL A 522 4.46 -17.97 9.87
CA VAL A 522 3.07 -18.22 9.47
C VAL A 522 2.64 -17.18 8.45
N ALA A 523 2.84 -15.90 8.75
CA ALA A 523 2.58 -14.81 7.83
C ALA A 523 3.68 -13.75 7.92
N PHE A 524 3.92 -13.05 6.81
CA PHE A 524 4.94 -12.02 6.69
C PHE A 524 4.51 -10.99 5.65
N ASP A 525 4.78 -9.71 5.92
CA ASP A 525 4.70 -8.66 4.92
C ASP A 525 5.69 -7.52 5.22
N ALA A 526 6.03 -6.73 4.22
CA ALA A 526 6.85 -5.52 4.34
C ALA A 526 6.06 -4.33 3.83
N ILE A 527 5.70 -3.42 4.74
CA ILE A 527 4.80 -2.30 4.45
C ILE A 527 5.40 -0.94 4.83
N LEU A 528 4.85 0.11 4.24
CA LEU A 528 5.18 1.49 4.54
C LEU A 528 4.33 2.00 5.72
N PHE A 529 4.84 1.85 6.94
CA PHE A 529 4.14 2.25 8.16
C PHE A 529 3.86 3.75 8.24
N GLU A 530 4.83 4.59 7.86
CA GLU A 530 4.67 6.05 7.77
C GLU A 530 4.82 6.48 6.30
N PRO A 531 3.81 7.16 5.70
CA PRO A 531 3.92 7.67 4.34
C PRO A 531 5.21 8.46 4.10
N SER A 532 5.96 8.07 3.07
CA SER A 532 7.26 8.64 2.63
C SER A 532 8.45 8.51 3.61
N ARG A 533 8.39 7.65 4.64
CA ARG A 533 9.42 7.61 5.70
C ARG A 533 9.99 6.25 6.04
N HIS A 534 9.18 5.34 6.56
CA HIS A 534 9.68 4.14 7.25
C HIS A 534 8.98 2.88 6.74
N ALA A 535 9.70 2.09 5.95
CA ALA A 535 9.37 0.70 5.73
C ALA A 535 9.76 -0.14 6.96
N ALA A 536 8.87 -1.05 7.35
CA ALA A 536 9.15 -2.09 8.32
C ALA A 536 8.53 -3.39 7.81
N TYR A 537 9.14 -4.52 8.14
CA TYR A 537 8.45 -5.79 8.01
C TYR A 537 7.68 -6.10 9.28
N VAL A 538 6.62 -6.86 9.09
CA VAL A 538 5.83 -7.50 10.14
C VAL A 538 5.93 -9.01 9.93
N LEU A 539 6.10 -9.74 11.02
CA LEU A 539 6.29 -11.17 11.02
C LEU A 539 5.45 -11.81 12.12
N LEU A 540 4.56 -12.71 11.71
CA LEU A 540 3.75 -13.58 12.57
C LEU A 540 4.41 -14.96 12.59
N THR A 541 4.88 -15.39 13.76
CA THR A 541 5.45 -16.73 13.99
C THR A 541 4.59 -17.53 14.95
N GLY A 542 4.61 -18.86 14.85
CA GLY A 542 3.97 -19.72 15.84
C GLY A 542 4.25 -21.21 15.64
N PRO A 543 3.47 -22.11 16.26
CA PRO A 543 3.61 -23.55 16.09
C PRO A 543 3.49 -23.98 14.62
N ALA A 544 4.17 -25.06 14.23
CA ALA A 544 4.08 -25.62 12.88
C ALA A 544 2.78 -26.43 12.64
N SER A 545 2.11 -26.89 13.70
CA SER A 545 0.80 -27.53 13.64
C SER A 545 -0.27 -26.58 14.15
N SER A 546 -1.38 -26.46 13.42
CA SER A 546 -2.59 -25.73 13.83
C SER A 546 -3.31 -26.33 15.03
N ASP A 547 -2.97 -27.56 15.42
CA ASP A 547 -3.76 -28.34 16.38
C ASP A 547 -3.12 -28.31 17.77
N MET A 548 -1.86 -27.86 17.86
CA MET A 548 -1.08 -27.78 19.09
C MET A 548 -0.84 -26.31 19.48
N PRO A 549 -1.52 -25.79 20.51
CA PRO A 549 -1.29 -24.43 20.99
C PRO A 549 0.14 -24.25 21.53
N GLY A 550 0.74 -23.10 21.27
CA GLY A 550 2.10 -22.77 21.70
C GLY A 550 2.33 -21.27 21.80
N LEU A 551 3.57 -20.83 21.56
CA LEU A 551 3.91 -19.41 21.52
C LEU A 551 3.60 -18.86 20.12
N VAL A 552 2.66 -17.92 20.04
CA VAL A 552 2.42 -17.08 18.86
C VAL A 552 3.04 -15.72 19.11
N SER A 553 3.71 -15.16 18.11
CA SER A 553 4.39 -13.88 18.24
C SER A 553 4.22 -13.01 17.02
N VAL A 554 3.88 -11.73 17.25
CA VAL A 554 3.86 -10.70 16.22
C VAL A 554 5.01 -9.75 16.48
N THR A 555 5.85 -9.54 15.46
CA THR A 555 7.02 -8.66 15.54
C THR A 555 6.98 -7.65 14.41
N LYS A 556 7.37 -6.40 14.72
CA LYS A 556 7.68 -5.37 13.72
C LYS A 556 9.16 -5.06 13.79
N HIS A 557 9.83 -4.98 12.64
CA HIS A 557 11.19 -4.47 12.53
C HIS A 557 11.33 -3.48 11.37
N LYS A 558 11.81 -2.28 11.66
CA LYS A 558 12.10 -1.25 10.67
C LYS A 558 13.30 -1.65 9.81
N VAL A 559 13.07 -1.82 8.50
CA VAL A 559 14.06 -2.34 7.54
C VAL A 559 15.38 -1.57 7.61
N ARG A 560 15.30 -0.24 7.65
CA ARG A 560 16.47 0.65 7.71
C ARG A 560 17.36 0.43 8.93
N ASP A 561 16.79 0.01 10.05
CA ASP A 561 17.51 -0.16 11.30
C ASP A 561 18.25 -1.51 11.35
N LEU A 562 17.91 -2.45 10.46
CA LEU A 562 18.59 -3.74 10.26
C LEU A 562 19.78 -3.68 9.28
N VAL A 563 19.74 -2.76 8.30
CA VAL A 563 20.80 -2.62 7.27
C VAL A 563 22.23 -2.47 7.84
N PRO A 564 22.50 -1.80 8.98
CA PRO A 564 23.85 -1.73 9.52
C PRO A 564 24.41 -3.08 9.99
N GLY A 565 23.55 -3.99 10.46
CA GLY A 565 23.93 -5.30 10.99
C GLY A 565 23.83 -6.47 9.98
N SER A 566 23.33 -6.21 8.78
CA SER A 566 23.05 -7.24 7.77
C SER A 566 24.30 -7.89 7.16
N ARG A 567 24.19 -9.15 6.73
CA ARG A 567 25.22 -9.82 5.91
C ARG A 567 25.02 -9.43 4.43
N VAL A 568 26.11 -9.05 3.76
CA VAL A 568 26.10 -8.76 2.31
C VAL A 568 26.45 -10.05 1.59
N VAL A 569 25.56 -10.49 0.69
CA VAL A 569 25.74 -11.72 -0.10
C VAL A 569 25.96 -11.31 -1.56
N HIS A 570 27.15 -11.63 -2.07
CA HIS A 570 27.54 -11.35 -3.45
C HIS A 570 27.17 -12.54 -4.34
N LEU A 571 26.38 -12.31 -5.38
CA LEU A 571 25.78 -13.36 -6.24
C LEU A 571 26.68 -13.77 -7.42
N GLY A 572 27.70 -12.96 -7.73
CA GLY A 572 28.64 -13.17 -8.83
C GLY A 572 29.13 -11.85 -9.42
N GLY A 573 30.31 -11.86 -10.03
CA GLY A 573 30.92 -10.67 -10.65
C GLY A 573 31.26 -9.59 -9.63
N GLY A 574 32.40 -9.74 -8.94
CA GLY A 574 32.78 -8.94 -7.77
C GLY A 574 32.53 -7.43 -7.90
N SER A 575 31.56 -6.95 -7.13
CA SER A 575 31.40 -5.51 -6.85
C SER A 575 32.68 -4.99 -6.21
N SER A 576 33.27 -3.93 -6.78
CA SER A 576 34.42 -3.24 -6.18
C SER A 576 34.07 -2.50 -4.87
N ASP A 577 32.78 -2.24 -4.65
CA ASP A 577 32.29 -1.59 -3.43
C ASP A 577 32.41 -2.55 -2.24
N SER A 578 32.98 -2.06 -1.14
CA SER A 578 33.02 -2.79 0.12
C SER A 578 31.62 -2.98 0.70
N ASP A 579 31.44 -4.02 1.50
CA ASP A 579 30.17 -4.30 2.20
C ASP A 579 29.64 -3.11 2.99
N GLN A 580 30.52 -2.28 3.56
CA GLN A 580 30.12 -1.05 4.24
C GLN A 580 29.55 -0.02 3.26
N ALA A 581 30.16 0.18 2.09
CA ALA A 581 29.64 1.07 1.05
C ALA A 581 28.27 0.58 0.52
N ILE A 582 28.09 -0.75 0.43
CA ILE A 582 26.82 -1.38 0.08
C ILE A 582 25.75 -1.11 1.16
N ARG A 583 26.02 -1.41 2.43
CA ARG A 583 25.12 -1.08 3.56
C ARG A 583 24.79 0.41 3.60
N ASP A 584 25.78 1.28 3.37
CA ASP A 584 25.60 2.72 3.26
C ASP A 584 24.63 3.13 2.15
N ARG A 585 24.69 2.49 0.96
CA ARG A 585 23.72 2.69 -0.14
C ARG A 585 22.31 2.24 0.28
N PHE A 586 22.15 1.03 0.80
CA PHE A 586 20.86 0.50 1.25
C PHE A 586 20.24 1.35 2.37
N SER A 587 21.04 1.84 3.32
CA SER A 587 20.57 2.68 4.44
C SER A 587 20.06 4.08 4.02
N ARG A 588 20.33 4.48 2.77
CA ARG A 588 19.86 5.72 2.14
C ARG A 588 18.63 5.54 1.27
N LEU A 589 18.20 4.29 1.01
CA LEU A 589 16.94 4.03 0.33
C LEU A 589 15.79 4.70 1.10
N ARG A 590 14.88 5.30 0.34
CA ARG A 590 13.65 5.89 0.85
C ARG A 590 12.50 5.15 0.19
N TYR A 591 11.43 4.96 0.95
CA TYR A 591 10.24 4.25 0.50
C TYR A 591 9.14 5.24 0.19
N ARG A 592 8.30 4.90 -0.78
CA ARG A 592 7.20 5.73 -1.28
C ARG A 592 5.92 4.89 -1.24
N SER A 593 4.78 5.54 -0.98
CA SER A 593 3.50 4.88 -1.23
C SER A 593 3.35 4.67 -2.73
N GLU A 594 2.83 3.51 -3.12
CA GLU A 594 2.09 3.43 -4.38
C GLU A 594 0.88 4.38 -4.27
N VAL A 595 0.58 5.08 -5.36
CA VAL A 595 -0.42 6.17 -5.44
C VAL A 595 -1.42 5.80 -6.53
#